data_AF-A0A7V2AUE8-F1
#
_entry.id   AF-A0A7V2AUE8-F1
#
_cell.length_a   1.000
_cell.length_b   1.000
_cell.length_c   1.000
_cell.angle_alpha   90.00
_cell.angle_beta   90.00
_cell.angle_gamma   90.00
#
_symmetry.space_group_name_H-M   'P 1'
#
loop_
_entity.id
_entity.type
_entity.pdbx_description
1 polymer ?
#
loop_
_entity_poly.entity_id
_entity_poly.type
_entity_poly.pdbx_seq_one_letter_code
_entity_poly.pdbx_strand_id
1 'polypeptide(L)'
;FWNNHERANVENFAFHRELPGVLGLPLLTFGAVAPLSLLGVFLTRRRARRLWLLYGGIITYFAAAVVFYVLSRYRLPAVPFLLPFMGAGLVELHALLREKRRGEFLLMIAALAALLYFVNMTAAVDTPTGRSAFFTRVGNAYSAEGKRDEAAEAYRKALRIDPRNETAREALDRIAK
;
A
#
# COMPACT_ATOMS: atom_id res chain seq x y z
N PHE A 1 -8.78 2.17 -1.80
CA PHE A 1 -8.06 3.28 -1.14
C PHE A 1 -7.51 2.85 0.23
N TRP A 2 -8.36 2.49 1.20
CA TRP A 2 -7.97 2.02 2.55
C TRP A 2 -7.66 0.52 2.66
N ASN A 3 -6.82 -0.02 1.78
CA ASN A 3 -6.42 -1.44 1.81
C ASN A 3 -4.92 -1.54 2.06
N ASN A 4 -4.37 -2.63 2.59
CA ASN A 4 -2.92 -2.82 2.69
C ASN A 4 -2.28 -2.98 1.30
N HIS A 5 -2.95 -3.69 0.39
CA HIS A 5 -2.46 -3.93 -0.97
C HIS A 5 -2.80 -2.77 -1.93
N GLU A 6 -1.82 -2.34 -2.72
CA GLU A 6 -1.99 -1.35 -3.79
C GLU A 6 -1.93 -2.09 -5.13
N ARG A 7 -2.99 -2.01 -5.93
CA ARG A 7 -3.00 -2.63 -7.26
C ARG A 7 -2.01 -1.89 -8.14
N ALA A 8 -0.98 -2.57 -8.64
CA ALA A 8 0.07 -2.00 -9.49
C ALA A 8 -0.44 -1.58 -10.89
N ASN A 9 -0.01 -0.42 -11.41
CA ASN A 9 -0.27 -0.03 -12.81
C ASN A 9 0.91 -0.39 -13.73
N VAL A 10 2.13 -0.17 -13.24
CA VAL A 10 3.38 -0.47 -13.96
C VAL A 10 4.37 -1.18 -13.04
N GLU A 11 4.53 -0.70 -11.81
CA GLU A 11 5.38 -1.29 -10.79
C GLU A 11 4.56 -1.77 -9.60
N ASN A 12 4.92 -2.93 -9.06
CA ASN A 12 4.27 -3.50 -7.88
C ASN A 12 5.13 -3.24 -6.64
N PHE A 13 4.58 -2.56 -5.63
CA PHE A 13 5.26 -2.33 -4.37
C PHE A 13 5.67 -3.65 -3.68
N ALA A 14 4.96 -4.75 -3.93
CA ALA A 14 5.33 -6.07 -3.43
C ALA A 14 6.72 -6.53 -3.92
N PHE A 15 7.14 -6.11 -5.12
CA PHE A 15 8.46 -6.43 -5.68
C PHE A 15 9.58 -5.62 -4.99
N HIS A 16 9.33 -4.35 -4.62
CA HIS A 16 10.32 -3.56 -3.86
C HIS A 16 10.55 -4.07 -2.44
N ARG A 17 9.67 -4.94 -1.91
CA ARG A 17 9.88 -5.65 -0.64
C ARG A 17 10.75 -6.90 -0.78
N GLU A 18 10.93 -7.41 -2.01
CA GLU A 18 11.88 -8.48 -2.32
C GLU A 18 13.31 -7.96 -2.49
N LEU A 19 13.49 -6.64 -2.65
CA LEU A 19 14.80 -5.98 -2.66
C LEU A 19 15.27 -5.73 -1.21
N PRO A 20 16.52 -6.12 -0.86
CA PRO A 20 17.06 -5.87 0.47
C PRO A 20 17.22 -4.37 0.74
N GLY A 21 16.61 -3.85 1.81
CA GLY A 21 16.70 -2.44 2.21
C GLY A 21 15.66 -2.00 3.24
N VAL A 22 15.66 -0.71 3.60
CA VAL A 22 14.73 -0.09 4.57
C VAL A 22 13.25 -0.27 4.17
N LEU A 23 12.98 -0.43 2.87
CA LEU A 23 11.65 -0.73 2.30
C LEU A 23 11.15 -2.17 2.59
N GLY A 24 12.04 -3.08 3.00
CA GLY A 24 11.69 -4.44 3.42
C GLY A 24 11.17 -4.53 4.86
N LEU A 25 11.39 -3.49 5.69
CA LEU A 25 10.94 -3.49 7.08
C LEU A 25 9.40 -3.41 7.15
N PRO A 26 8.72 -4.36 7.82
CA PRO A 26 7.24 -4.36 7.91
C PRO A 26 6.67 -3.21 8.76
N LEU A 27 7.53 -2.43 9.41
CA LEU A 27 7.18 -1.46 10.46
C LEU A 27 6.48 -0.19 9.95
N LEU A 28 6.66 0.20 8.69
CA LEU A 28 6.04 1.40 8.10
C LEU A 28 5.13 1.06 6.91
N THR A 29 4.40 -0.05 7.02
CA THR A 29 3.39 -0.39 6.02
C THR A 29 2.14 0.48 6.18
N PHE A 30 1.52 0.87 5.05
CA PHE A 30 0.25 1.59 5.05
C PHE A 30 -0.82 0.85 5.85
N GLY A 31 -0.77 -0.49 5.89
CA GLY A 31 -1.64 -1.32 6.72
C GLY A 31 -1.58 -1.03 8.22
N ALA A 32 -0.45 -0.57 8.75
CA ALA A 32 -0.32 -0.17 10.17
C ALA A 32 -0.58 1.32 10.38
N VAL A 33 -0.12 2.18 9.46
CA VAL A 33 -0.24 3.64 9.57
C VAL A 33 -1.69 4.09 9.44
N ALA A 34 -2.45 3.56 8.47
CA ALA A 34 -3.82 3.95 8.21
C ALA A 34 -4.78 3.79 9.42
N PRO A 35 -4.87 2.62 10.09
CA PRO A 35 -5.79 2.43 11.20
C PRO A 35 -5.43 3.29 12.42
N LEU A 36 -4.14 3.44 12.73
CA LEU A 36 -3.67 4.32 13.81
C LEU A 36 -3.95 5.79 13.53
N SER A 37 -3.78 6.22 12.28
CA SER A 37 -4.05 7.60 11.87
C SER A 37 -5.55 7.92 11.92
N LEU A 38 -6.42 6.99 11.52
CA LEU A 38 -7.87 7.16 11.62
C LEU A 38 -8.33 7.30 13.08
N LEU A 39 -7.77 6.50 13.98
CA LEU A 39 -8.01 6.67 15.42
C LEU A 39 -7.51 8.03 15.92
N GLY A 40 -6.31 8.44 15.53
CA GLY A 40 -5.76 9.75 15.86
C GLY A 40 -6.65 10.91 15.39
N VAL A 41 -7.16 10.83 14.16
CA VAL A 41 -8.10 11.81 13.58
C VAL A 41 -9.39 11.89 14.41
N PHE A 42 -9.94 10.75 14.84
CA PHE A 42 -11.15 10.72 15.66
C PHE A 42 -10.94 11.31 17.05
N LEU A 43 -9.81 10.99 17.69
CA LEU A 43 -9.50 11.46 19.05
C LEU A 43 -9.17 12.96 19.06
N THR A 44 -8.49 13.45 18.04
CA THR A 44 -8.12 14.87 17.92
C THR A 44 -9.22 15.75 17.32
N ARG A 45 -10.41 15.22 17.03
CA ARG A 45 -11.54 15.99 16.46
C ARG A 45 -11.92 17.23 17.26
N ARG A 46 -11.77 17.21 18.58
CA ARG A 46 -12.03 18.36 19.46
C ARG A 46 -11.00 19.48 19.30
N ARG A 47 -9.83 19.17 18.74
CA ARG A 47 -8.73 20.10 18.45
C ARG A 47 -8.68 20.47 16.96
N ALA A 48 -9.71 20.17 16.17
CA ALA A 48 -9.73 20.37 14.72
C ALA A 48 -9.44 21.83 14.29
N ARG A 49 -9.90 22.83 15.06
CA ARG A 49 -9.59 24.25 14.80
C ARG A 49 -8.09 24.57 14.89
N ARG A 50 -7.36 23.91 15.80
CA ARG A 50 -5.91 24.10 15.97
C ARG A 50 -5.12 23.34 14.91
N LEU A 51 -5.63 22.19 14.47
CA LEU A 51 -4.99 21.31 13.48
C LEU A 51 -5.53 21.54 12.06
N TRP A 52 -6.09 22.71 11.77
CA TRP A 52 -6.82 22.99 10.54
C TRP A 52 -5.98 22.75 9.28
N LEU A 53 -4.66 22.96 9.31
CA LEU A 53 -3.75 22.67 8.20
C LEU A 53 -3.67 21.17 7.88
N LEU A 54 -3.63 20.31 8.90
CA LEU A 54 -3.55 18.87 8.71
C LEU A 54 -4.88 18.31 8.20
N TYR A 55 -5.99 18.74 8.79
CA TYR A 55 -7.33 18.36 8.32
C TYR A 55 -7.61 18.93 6.92
N GLY A 56 -7.25 20.18 6.67
CA GLY A 56 -7.39 20.84 5.38
C GLY A 56 -6.57 20.16 4.30
N GLY A 57 -5.33 19.74 4.60
CA GLY A 57 -4.49 18.96 3.71
C GLY A 57 -5.13 17.63 3.31
N ILE A 58 -5.64 16.86 4.28
CA ILE A 58 -6.34 15.59 4.03
C ILE A 58 -7.59 15.82 3.18
N ILE A 59 -8.43 16.79 3.54
CA ILE A 59 -9.68 17.08 2.82
C ILE A 59 -9.40 17.55 1.40
N THR A 60 -8.44 18.46 1.22
CA THR A 60 -8.07 18.99 -0.09
C THR A 60 -7.52 17.89 -0.98
N TYR A 61 -6.64 17.05 -0.45
CA TYR A 61 -6.13 15.90 -1.18
C TYR A 61 -7.25 14.90 -1.52
N PHE A 62 -8.18 14.63 -0.59
CA PHE A 62 -9.29 13.72 -0.83
C PHE A 62 -10.27 14.29 -1.86
N ALA A 63 -10.56 15.58 -1.81
CA ALA A 63 -11.38 16.27 -2.80
C ALA A 63 -10.71 16.27 -4.17
N ALA A 64 -9.40 16.55 -4.23
CA ALA A 64 -8.62 16.44 -5.47
C ALA A 64 -8.64 15.00 -6.01
N ALA A 65 -8.51 13.99 -5.13
CA ALA A 65 -8.60 12.60 -5.54
C ALA A 65 -10.01 12.24 -6.09
N VAL A 66 -11.09 12.75 -5.49
CA VAL A 66 -12.46 12.51 -5.98
C VAL A 66 -12.72 13.23 -7.31
N VAL A 67 -12.28 14.48 -7.45
CA VAL A 67 -12.54 15.32 -8.63
C VAL A 67 -11.66 14.90 -9.82
N PHE A 68 -10.38 14.62 -9.58
CA PHE A 68 -9.42 14.34 -10.64
C PHE A 68 -9.16 12.84 -10.86
N TYR A 69 -9.60 11.94 -9.96
CA TYR A 69 -9.12 10.54 -9.95
C TYR A 69 -10.21 9.49 -9.70
N VAL A 70 -10.81 9.01 -10.80
CA VAL A 70 -11.67 7.81 -10.83
C VAL A 70 -10.87 6.50 -10.67
N LEU A 71 -9.54 6.50 -10.80
CA LEU A 71 -8.68 5.33 -10.59
C LEU A 71 -7.87 5.43 -9.28
N SER A 72 -8.44 4.90 -8.20
CA SER A 72 -7.89 4.38 -6.92
C SER A 72 -6.37 4.32 -6.54
N ARG A 73 -5.43 5.11 -7.10
CA ARG A 73 -4.04 4.64 -7.22
C ARG A 73 -2.85 5.43 -6.67
N TYR A 74 -2.98 6.48 -5.86
CA TYR A 74 -1.79 7.06 -5.21
C TYR A 74 -2.06 7.57 -3.81
N ARG A 75 -1.95 6.71 -2.80
CA ARG A 75 -2.15 7.03 -1.37
C ARG A 75 -0.93 7.64 -0.67
N LEU A 76 0.24 7.56 -1.31
CA LEU A 76 1.52 8.08 -0.79
C LEU A 76 1.48 9.59 -0.44
N PRO A 77 0.84 10.48 -1.21
CA PRO A 77 0.78 11.91 -0.87
C PRO A 77 -0.03 12.21 0.41
N ALA A 78 -0.90 11.30 0.84
CA ALA A 78 -1.66 11.45 2.08
C ALA A 78 -0.83 11.10 3.33
N VAL A 79 0.23 10.29 3.19
CA VAL A 79 1.00 9.75 4.32
C VAL A 79 1.61 10.83 5.21
N PRO A 80 2.25 11.91 4.69
CA PRO A 80 2.80 12.97 5.53
C PRO A 80 1.76 13.64 6.44
N PHE A 81 0.52 13.74 5.98
CA PHE A 81 -0.58 14.32 6.77
C PHE A 81 -1.14 13.34 7.80
N LEU A 82 -1.05 12.03 7.53
CA LEU A 82 -1.52 10.97 8.42
C LEU A 82 -0.53 10.68 9.57
N LEU A 83 0.78 10.79 9.34
CA LEU A 83 1.82 10.50 10.35
C LEU A 83 1.65 11.28 11.68
N PRO A 84 1.35 12.59 11.69
CA PRO A 84 1.05 13.30 12.93
C PRO A 84 -0.15 12.74 13.69
N PHE A 85 -1.19 12.27 12.99
CA PHE A 85 -2.36 11.65 13.61
C PHE A 85 -2.03 10.27 14.18
N MET A 86 -1.18 9.48 13.52
CA MET A 86 -0.65 8.23 14.09
C MET A 86 0.03 8.49 15.44
N GLY A 87 0.88 9.53 15.52
CA GLY A 87 1.51 9.95 16.77
C GLY A 87 0.49 10.32 17.85
N ALA A 88 -0.54 11.10 17.49
CA ALA A 88 -1.62 11.45 18.41
C ALA A 88 -2.39 10.22 18.93
N GLY A 89 -2.67 9.25 18.07
CA GLY A 89 -3.32 7.99 18.46
C GLY A 89 -2.51 7.18 19.48
N LEU A 90 -1.19 7.10 19.31
CA LEU A 90 -0.30 6.43 20.26
C LEU A 90 -0.20 7.15 21.61
N VAL A 91 -0.15 8.48 21.61
CA VAL A 91 -0.13 9.29 22.83
C VAL A 91 -1.41 9.12 23.64
N GLU A 92 -2.56 9.15 22.98
CA GLU A 92 -3.86 8.96 23.65
C GLU A 92 -4.03 7.52 24.15
N LEU A 93 -3.56 6.52 23.41
CA LEU A 93 -3.55 5.13 23.89
C LEU A 93 -2.69 4.99 25.16
N HIS A 94 -1.52 5.62 25.18
CA HIS A 94 -0.64 5.65 26.35
C HIS A 94 -1.27 6.40 27.54
N ALA A 95 -2.00 7.49 27.28
CA ALA A 95 -2.73 8.23 28.31
C ALA A 95 -3.82 7.38 28.94
N LEU A 96 -4.62 6.65 28.15
CA LEU A 96 -5.66 5.75 28.65
C LEU A 96 -5.11 4.59 29.50
N LEU A 97 -3.92 4.07 29.14
CA LEU A 97 -3.17 3.12 29.93
C LEU A 97 -2.76 3.70 31.30
N ARG A 98 -2.28 4.95 31.33
CA ARG A 98 -1.90 5.64 32.58
C ARG A 98 -3.10 5.98 33.46
N GLU A 99 -4.21 6.40 32.87
CA GLU A 99 -5.45 6.75 33.57
C GLU A 99 -6.23 5.52 34.08
N LYS A 100 -5.76 4.30 33.78
CA LYS A 100 -6.42 3.02 34.14
C LYS A 100 -7.87 2.92 33.67
N ARG A 101 -8.26 3.65 32.61
CA ARG A 101 -9.61 3.63 32.02
C ARG A 101 -9.79 2.39 31.15
N ARG A 102 -9.90 1.22 31.81
CA ARG A 102 -9.90 -0.10 31.16
C ARG A 102 -11.00 -0.26 30.10
N GLY A 103 -12.19 0.30 30.33
CA GLY A 103 -13.29 0.23 29.36
C GLY A 103 -12.97 0.95 28.04
N GLU A 104 -12.47 2.17 28.12
CA GLU A 104 -12.09 2.96 26.95
C GLU A 104 -10.85 2.41 26.26
N PHE A 105 -9.89 1.90 27.04
CA PHE A 105 -8.73 1.21 26.49
C PHE A 105 -9.14 -0.03 25.68
N LEU A 106 -10.01 -0.89 26.24
CA LEU A 106 -10.50 -2.09 25.53
C LEU A 106 -11.29 -1.72 24.28
N LEU A 107 -12.12 -0.68 24.34
CA LEU A 107 -12.88 -0.19 23.19
C LEU A 107 -11.94 0.37 22.10
N MET A 108 -10.87 1.07 22.50
CA MET A 108 -9.83 1.57 21.59
C MET A 108 -9.06 0.43 20.90
N ILE A 109 -8.69 -0.59 21.66
CA ILE A 109 -8.01 -1.78 21.14
C ILE A 109 -8.92 -2.57 20.21
N ALA A 110 -10.21 -2.71 20.56
CA ALA A 110 -11.19 -3.35 19.70
C ALA A 110 -11.41 -2.57 18.39
N ALA A 111 -11.49 -1.23 18.46
CA ALA A 111 -11.59 -0.37 17.28
C ALA A 111 -10.32 -0.46 16.41
N LEU A 112 -9.13 -0.48 17.02
CA LEU A 112 -7.87 -0.70 16.32
C LEU A 112 -7.83 -2.05 15.63
N ALA A 113 -8.25 -3.13 16.31
CA ALA A 113 -8.30 -4.47 15.75
C ALA A 113 -9.30 -4.57 14.59
N ALA A 114 -10.48 -3.94 14.72
CA ALA A 114 -11.47 -3.88 13.65
C ALA A 114 -10.96 -3.08 12.43
N LEU A 115 -10.28 -1.96 12.66
CA LEU A 115 -9.66 -1.16 11.59
C LEU A 115 -8.49 -1.91 10.94
N LEU A 116 -7.66 -2.60 11.71
CA LEU A 116 -6.59 -3.46 11.18
C LEU A 116 -7.17 -4.58 10.33
N TYR A 117 -8.23 -5.23 10.81
CA TYR A 117 -8.93 -6.26 10.06
C TYR A 117 -9.49 -5.68 8.76
N PHE A 118 -10.24 -4.57 8.82
CA PHE A 118 -10.84 -3.94 7.64
C PHE A 118 -9.80 -3.47 6.61
N VAL A 119 -8.69 -2.87 7.08
CA VAL A 119 -7.61 -2.39 6.21
C VAL A 119 -6.83 -3.55 5.60
N ASN A 120 -6.68 -4.69 6.30
CA ASN A 120 -5.91 -5.84 5.83
C ASN A 120 -6.79 -6.92 5.15
N MET A 121 -8.12 -6.81 5.24
CA MET A 121 -9.08 -7.63 4.51
C MET A 121 -9.02 -7.24 3.03
N THR A 122 -8.08 -7.87 2.33
CA THR A 122 -7.67 -7.52 0.97
C THR A 122 -8.69 -8.06 -0.05
N ALA A 123 -9.71 -7.26 -0.39
CA ALA A 123 -10.61 -7.55 -1.53
C ALA A 123 -9.94 -7.35 -2.91
N ALA A 124 -8.78 -6.69 -2.95
CA ALA A 124 -8.06 -6.35 -4.18
C ALA A 124 -6.73 -7.12 -4.25
N VAL A 125 -6.80 -8.41 -4.60
CA VAL A 125 -5.62 -9.21 -4.94
C VAL A 125 -5.25 -8.93 -6.40
N ASP A 126 -3.96 -8.80 -6.70
CA ASP A 126 -3.49 -8.78 -8.10
C ASP A 126 -3.84 -10.11 -8.75
N THR A 127 -4.57 -10.05 -9.86
CA THR A 127 -4.89 -11.25 -10.63
C THR A 127 -3.59 -11.92 -11.09
N PRO A 128 -3.58 -13.26 -11.24
CA PRO A 128 -2.43 -13.96 -11.82
C PRO A 128 -1.95 -13.32 -13.12
N THR A 129 -2.89 -12.86 -13.95
CA THR A 129 -2.63 -12.13 -15.20
C THR A 129 -1.86 -10.82 -14.97
N GLY A 130 -2.21 -10.04 -13.94
CA GLY A 130 -1.50 -8.79 -13.63
C GLY A 130 -0.06 -9.04 -13.14
N ARG A 131 0.14 -10.08 -12.32
CA ARG A 131 1.50 -10.47 -11.87
C ARG A 131 2.33 -11.02 -13.02
N SER A 132 1.72 -11.81 -13.90
CA SER A 132 2.39 -12.34 -15.08
C SER A 132 2.81 -11.22 -16.05
N ALA A 133 1.91 -10.29 -16.35
CA ALA A 133 2.19 -9.14 -17.21
C ALA A 133 3.34 -8.26 -16.67
N PHE A 134 3.51 -8.18 -15.35
CA PHE A 134 4.64 -7.51 -14.74
C PHE A 134 5.97 -8.19 -15.07
N PHE A 135 6.09 -9.50 -14.87
CA PHE A 135 7.31 -10.24 -15.22
C PHE A 135 7.60 -10.20 -16.73
N THR A 136 6.57 -10.11 -17.58
CA THR A 136 6.73 -9.82 -19.01
C THR A 136 7.41 -8.48 -19.27
N ARG A 137 7.02 -7.42 -18.53
CA ARG A 137 7.65 -6.09 -18.65
C ARG A 137 9.10 -6.09 -18.16
N VAL A 138 9.40 -6.79 -17.07
CA VAL A 138 10.78 -6.98 -16.58
C VAL A 138 11.63 -7.68 -17.65
N GLY A 139 11.10 -8.73 -18.27
CA GLY A 139 11.77 -9.40 -19.38
C GLY A 139 12.02 -8.47 -20.58
N ASN A 140 11.06 -7.62 -20.92
CA ASN A 140 11.21 -6.63 -22.00
C ASN A 140 12.31 -5.60 -21.68
N ALA A 141 12.43 -5.17 -20.43
CA ALA A 141 13.48 -4.25 -19.99
C ALA A 141 14.87 -4.89 -20.11
N TYR A 142 15.05 -6.11 -19.60
CA TYR A 142 16.33 -6.84 -19.75
C TYR A 142 16.66 -7.13 -21.22
N SER A 143 15.65 -7.45 -22.03
CA SER A 143 15.82 -7.63 -23.47
C SER A 143 16.31 -6.34 -24.16
N ALA A 144 15.82 -5.17 -23.75
CA ALA A 144 16.27 -3.88 -24.27
C ALA A 144 17.71 -3.53 -23.84
N GLU A 145 18.14 -4.00 -22.66
CA GLU A 145 19.51 -3.90 -22.17
C GLU A 145 20.47 -4.94 -22.78
N GLY A 146 19.98 -5.84 -23.64
CA GLY A 146 20.78 -6.92 -24.23
C GLY A 146 21.05 -8.11 -23.29
N LYS A 147 20.51 -8.10 -22.08
CA LYS A 147 20.62 -9.15 -21.05
C LYS A 147 19.66 -10.29 -21.34
N ARG A 148 20.02 -11.13 -22.33
CA ARG A 148 19.13 -12.18 -22.87
C ARG A 148 18.77 -13.27 -21.87
N ASP A 149 19.72 -13.67 -21.02
CA ASP A 149 19.50 -14.75 -20.05
C ASP A 149 18.53 -14.33 -18.95
N GLU A 150 18.72 -13.13 -18.40
CA GLU A 150 17.84 -12.52 -17.40
C GLU A 150 16.46 -12.23 -17.97
N ALA A 151 16.38 -11.80 -19.23
CA ALA A 151 15.12 -11.63 -19.94
C ALA A 151 14.36 -12.96 -20.05
N ALA A 152 15.05 -14.03 -20.49
CA ALA A 152 14.45 -15.36 -20.58
C ALA A 152 13.97 -15.89 -19.22
N GLU A 153 14.74 -15.66 -18.15
CA GLU A 153 14.32 -16.02 -16.79
C GLU A 153 13.04 -15.28 -16.38
N ALA A 154 12.95 -13.98 -16.67
CA ALA A 154 11.78 -13.17 -16.35
C ALA A 154 10.52 -13.64 -17.11
N TYR A 155 10.62 -13.95 -18.41
CA TYR A 155 9.48 -14.48 -19.17
C TYR A 155 9.05 -15.86 -18.66
N ARG A 156 10.00 -16.74 -18.29
CA ARG A 156 9.67 -18.03 -17.67
C ARG A 156 8.94 -17.84 -16.34
N LYS A 157 9.33 -16.86 -15.51
CA LYS A 157 8.59 -16.50 -14.29
C LYS A 157 7.17 -16.02 -14.60
N ALA A 158 6.99 -15.20 -15.63
CA ALA A 158 5.66 -14.78 -16.09
C ALA A 158 4.77 -15.98 -16.45
N LEU A 159 5.30 -16.94 -17.19
CA LEU A 159 4.58 -18.15 -17.63
C LEU A 159 4.30 -19.15 -16.49
N ARG A 160 5.14 -19.19 -15.44
CA ARG A 160 4.83 -19.97 -14.23
C ARG A 160 3.63 -19.41 -13.47
N ILE A 161 3.44 -18.10 -13.51
CA ILE A 161 2.35 -17.39 -12.81
C ILE A 161 1.05 -17.45 -13.62
N ASP A 162 1.14 -17.19 -14.93
CA ASP A 162 0.03 -17.32 -15.86
C ASP A 162 0.53 -18.05 -17.12
N PRO A 163 0.27 -19.37 -17.23
CA PRO A 163 0.67 -20.14 -18.40
C PRO A 163 0.01 -19.67 -19.70
N ARG A 164 -1.08 -18.87 -19.63
CA ARG A 164 -1.82 -18.35 -20.79
C ARG A 164 -1.33 -16.96 -21.24
N ASN A 165 -0.29 -16.41 -20.64
CA ASN A 165 0.27 -15.14 -21.07
C ASN A 165 1.01 -15.28 -22.42
N GLU A 166 0.28 -15.03 -23.51
CA GLU A 166 0.79 -15.10 -24.90
C GLU A 166 1.97 -14.16 -25.13
N THR A 167 1.89 -12.92 -24.62
CA THR A 167 2.96 -11.93 -24.75
C THR A 167 4.28 -12.42 -24.14
N ALA A 168 4.24 -13.08 -22.98
CA ALA A 168 5.44 -13.66 -22.37
C ALA A 168 6.01 -14.82 -23.19
N ARG A 169 5.15 -15.63 -23.80
CA ARG A 169 5.54 -16.77 -24.64
C ARG A 169 6.22 -16.31 -25.92
N GLU A 170 5.58 -15.39 -26.64
CA GLU A 170 6.13 -14.80 -27.87
C GLU A 170 7.48 -14.11 -27.62
N ALA A 171 7.59 -13.38 -26.52
CA ALA A 171 8.83 -12.68 -26.18
C ALA A 171 9.97 -13.66 -25.81
N LEU A 172 9.66 -14.78 -25.16
CA LEU A 172 10.63 -15.83 -24.87
C LEU A 172 11.09 -16.52 -26.17
N ASP A 173 10.16 -16.85 -27.06
CA ASP A 173 10.46 -17.50 -28.35
C ASP A 173 11.32 -16.60 -29.25
N ARG A 174 11.09 -15.28 -29.20
CA ARG A 174 11.89 -14.28 -29.94
C ARG A 174 13.35 -14.23 -29.50
N ILE A 175 13.63 -14.45 -28.22
CA ILE A 175 14.99 -14.38 -27.65
C ILE A 175 15.73 -15.72 -27.78
N ALA A 176 14.99 -16.82 -27.93
CA ALA A 176 15.54 -18.15 -28.18
C ALA A 176 16.02 -18.36 -29.64
N LYS A 177 15.65 -17.45 -30.56
CA LYS A 177 16.12 -17.42 -31.95
C LYS A 177 17.38 -16.58 -32.10
#